data_AF-A0A2M8EHP0-F1
#
_entry.id   AF-A0A2M8EHP0-F1
#
_cell.length_a   1.000
_cell.length_b   1.000
_cell.length_c   1.000
_cell.angle_alpha   90.00
_cell.angle_beta   90.00
_cell.angle_gamma   90.00
#
_symmetry.space_group_name_H-M   'P 1'
#
loop_
_entity.id
_entity.type
_entity.pdbx_description
1 polymer ?
#
loop_
_entity_poly.entity_id
_entity_poly.type
_entity_poly.pdbx_seq_one_letter_code
_entity_poly.pdbx_strand_id
1 'polypeptide(L)'
;MATQPPSSPPQRLAVVGQASARHDQPESPPTDTEPWTTATNQAVLAAALALDFWPVDAQCIAQAWQHQTERCGQFDALAWPTEPQDFGLPAMPHAQAFAPCPQQLGLYAVLPDAQWVGRMARAGVPTLQLRFKSDDPAAVALEVRAAVQAVQGTPALLFINDHWQSAIEAGAYGV
;
A
#
# COMPACT_ATOMS: atom_id res chain seq x y z
N MET A 1 -24.25 -30.62 48.70
CA MET A 1 -25.23 -30.65 47.59
C MET A 1 -24.96 -29.44 46.73
N ALA A 2 -24.58 -29.68 45.47
CA ALA A 2 -24.67 -28.76 44.32
C ALA A 2 -23.81 -27.47 44.39
N THR A 3 -23.08 -26.98 43.38
CA THR A 3 -22.70 -27.36 42.01
C THR A 3 -21.91 -26.14 41.51
N GLN A 4 -20.74 -26.33 40.90
CA GLN A 4 -20.28 -25.41 39.85
C GLN A 4 -20.54 -26.15 38.53
N PRO A 5 -21.04 -25.48 37.47
CA PRO A 5 -20.15 -24.88 36.46
C PRO A 5 -20.80 -23.66 35.73
N PRO A 6 -20.39 -23.22 34.52
CA PRO A 6 -19.19 -22.43 34.26
C PRO A 6 -19.46 -21.09 33.51
N SER A 7 -18.39 -20.34 33.33
CA SER A 7 -18.16 -19.16 32.48
C SER A 7 -19.07 -18.95 31.26
N SER A 8 -19.64 -17.75 31.13
CA SER A 8 -20.39 -17.28 29.96
C SER A 8 -19.47 -16.72 28.85
N PRO A 9 -19.68 -17.05 27.57
CA PRO A 9 -19.03 -16.38 26.44
C PRO A 9 -19.79 -15.11 26.01
N PRO A 10 -19.15 -14.18 25.26
CA PRO A 10 -19.76 -12.91 24.88
C PRO A 10 -20.92 -13.08 23.88
N GLN A 11 -21.97 -12.30 24.10
CA GLN A 11 -23.22 -12.33 23.34
C GLN A 11 -23.02 -11.76 21.92
N ARG A 12 -23.27 -12.59 20.90
CA ARG A 12 -23.53 -12.11 19.52
C ARG A 12 -24.89 -11.42 19.49
N LEU A 13 -24.90 -10.14 19.11
CA LEU A 13 -26.13 -9.43 18.79
C LEU A 13 -26.64 -9.91 17.43
N ALA A 14 -27.53 -10.90 17.44
CA ALA A 14 -28.29 -11.31 16.27
C ALA A 14 -29.56 -10.46 16.18
N VAL A 15 -29.61 -9.49 15.26
CA VAL A 15 -30.86 -8.82 14.89
C VAL A 15 -31.51 -9.65 13.79
N VAL A 16 -32.41 -10.56 14.18
CA VAL A 16 -33.30 -11.27 13.26
C VAL A 16 -34.56 -10.41 13.08
N GLY A 17 -34.70 -9.78 11.91
CA GLY A 17 -35.95 -9.19 11.46
C GLY A 17 -36.88 -10.28 10.92
N GLN A 18 -38.07 -10.42 11.51
CA GLN A 18 -39.12 -11.30 11.01
C GLN A 18 -39.79 -10.67 9.78
N ALA A 19 -39.82 -11.39 8.65
CA ALA A 19 -40.67 -11.06 7.51
C ALA A 19 -41.52 -12.27 7.14
N SER A 20 -42.83 -12.13 7.35
CA SER A 20 -43.85 -13.12 6.99
C SER A 20 -43.88 -13.36 5.48
N ALA A 21 -43.91 -14.64 5.09
CA ALA A 21 -43.96 -15.05 3.70
C ALA A 21 -45.27 -14.64 3.00
N ARG A 22 -45.16 -13.83 1.96
CA ARG A 22 -46.10 -13.79 0.84
C ARG A 22 -45.29 -13.94 -0.45
N HIS A 23 -45.54 -15.02 -1.19
CA HIS A 23 -45.08 -15.19 -2.57
C HIS A 23 -45.77 -14.14 -3.44
N ASP A 24 -45.04 -13.29 -4.16
CA ASP A 24 -44.74 -13.50 -5.59
C ASP A 24 -44.13 -12.22 -6.22
N GLN A 25 -43.28 -12.42 -7.24
CA GLN A 25 -42.44 -11.49 -8.03
C GLN A 25 -40.93 -11.45 -7.64
N PRO A 26 -40.00 -11.69 -8.59
CA PRO A 26 -38.59 -11.37 -8.43
C PRO A 26 -38.48 -9.85 -8.45
N GLU A 27 -38.38 -9.26 -7.26
CA GLU A 27 -38.02 -7.87 -7.09
C GLU A 27 -36.66 -7.66 -7.79
N SER A 28 -36.61 -6.77 -8.77
CA SER A 28 -35.34 -6.27 -9.29
C SER A 28 -34.48 -5.85 -8.09
N PRO A 29 -33.18 -6.18 -8.02
CA PRO A 29 -32.38 -5.84 -6.85
C PRO A 29 -32.53 -4.34 -6.60
N PRO A 30 -32.82 -3.92 -5.36
CA PRO A 30 -32.91 -2.50 -5.06
C PRO A 30 -31.58 -1.87 -5.47
N THR A 31 -31.65 -0.90 -6.39
CA THR A 31 -30.52 -0.04 -6.73
C THR A 31 -30.36 0.98 -5.60
N ASP A 32 -30.15 0.49 -4.38
CA ASP A 32 -29.88 1.31 -3.22
C ASP A 32 -28.41 1.74 -3.31
N THR A 33 -28.19 2.77 -4.13
CA THR A 33 -26.98 3.55 -4.08
C THR A 33 -26.94 4.24 -2.72
N GLU A 34 -26.36 3.59 -1.70
CA GLU A 34 -26.19 4.25 -0.41
C GLU A 34 -25.21 5.41 -0.58
N PRO A 35 -25.61 6.66 -0.29
CA PRO A 35 -24.70 7.79 -0.34
C PRO A 35 -23.64 7.62 0.75
N TRP A 36 -22.43 8.10 0.49
CA TRP A 36 -21.39 8.15 1.52
C TRP A 36 -21.86 9.02 2.70
N THR A 37 -21.87 8.46 3.90
CA THR A 37 -22.27 9.19 5.12
C THR A 37 -21.14 9.26 6.15
N THR A 38 -21.31 10.15 7.14
CA THR A 38 -20.42 10.18 8.31
C THR A 38 -20.38 8.84 9.04
N ALA A 39 -21.50 8.11 9.10
CA ALA A 39 -21.57 6.79 9.72
C ALA A 39 -20.79 5.75 8.90
N THR A 40 -20.90 5.78 7.57
CA THR A 40 -20.13 4.92 6.65
C THR A 40 -18.63 5.15 6.84
N ASN A 41 -18.20 6.42 6.86
CA ASN A 41 -16.81 6.79 7.10
C ASN A 41 -16.30 6.26 8.46
N GLN A 42 -17.07 6.47 9.54
CA GLN A 42 -16.72 5.95 10.87
C GLN A 42 -16.64 4.43 10.90
N ALA A 43 -17.53 3.71 10.20
CA ALA A 43 -17.51 2.26 10.11
C ALA A 43 -16.27 1.76 9.36
N VAL A 44 -15.91 2.37 8.23
CA VAL A 44 -14.70 2.03 7.46
C VAL A 44 -13.45 2.31 8.28
N LEU A 45 -13.36 3.48 8.94
CA LEU A 45 -12.23 3.83 9.80
C LEU A 45 -12.09 2.84 10.97
N ALA A 46 -13.19 2.51 11.65
CA ALA A 46 -13.18 1.55 12.74
C ALA A 46 -12.78 0.15 12.27
N ALA A 47 -13.25 -0.28 11.10
CA ALA A 47 -12.87 -1.55 10.49
C ALA A 47 -11.37 -1.59 10.14
N ALA A 48 -10.84 -0.52 9.53
CA ALA A 48 -9.42 -0.44 9.20
C ALA A 48 -8.53 -0.46 10.46
N LEU A 49 -8.91 0.27 11.51
CA LEU A 49 -8.20 0.23 12.80
C LEU A 49 -8.27 -1.16 13.45
N ALA A 50 -9.41 -1.86 13.34
CA ALA A 50 -9.58 -3.22 13.85
C ALA A 50 -8.77 -4.27 13.06
N LEU A 51 -8.34 -3.93 11.84
CA LEU A 51 -7.42 -4.72 11.02
C LEU A 51 -5.96 -4.31 11.21
N ASP A 52 -5.66 -3.54 12.27
CA ASP A 52 -4.32 -3.09 12.65
C ASP A 52 -3.63 -2.16 11.63
N PHE A 53 -4.41 -1.48 10.75
CA PHE A 53 -3.86 -0.39 9.97
C PHE A 53 -3.42 0.77 10.88
N TRP A 54 -2.29 1.41 10.57
CA TRP A 54 -1.86 2.60 11.29
C TRP A 54 -2.93 3.70 11.18
N PRO A 55 -3.13 4.58 12.17
CA PRO A 55 -4.21 5.57 12.13
C PRO A 55 -4.22 6.46 10.88
N VAL A 56 -3.05 6.79 10.34
CA VAL A 56 -2.93 7.56 9.09
C VAL A 56 -3.39 6.77 7.86
N ASP A 57 -3.10 5.47 7.83
CA ASP A 57 -3.45 4.58 6.73
C ASP A 57 -4.94 4.23 6.77
N ALA A 58 -5.48 4.01 7.97
CA ALA A 58 -6.91 3.80 8.18
C ALA A 58 -7.72 5.02 7.70
N GLN A 59 -7.23 6.23 7.96
CA GLN A 59 -7.84 7.46 7.45
C GLN A 59 -7.73 7.58 5.92
N CYS A 60 -6.59 7.21 5.35
CA CYS A 60 -6.36 7.18 3.91
C CYS A 60 -7.34 6.20 3.22
N ILE A 61 -7.50 5.00 3.78
CA ILE A 61 -8.45 3.97 3.29
C ILE A 61 -9.89 4.50 3.32
N ALA A 62 -10.29 5.16 4.40
CA ALA A 62 -11.63 5.72 4.52
C ALA A 62 -11.89 6.84 3.49
N GLN A 63 -10.89 7.69 3.23
CA GLN A 63 -10.96 8.70 2.17
C GLN A 63 -11.01 8.06 0.77
N ALA A 64 -10.28 6.97 0.55
CA ALA A 64 -10.28 6.28 -0.73
C ALA A 64 -11.65 5.67 -1.07
N TRP A 65 -12.30 5.04 -0.10
CA TRP A 65 -13.68 4.56 -0.28
C TRP A 65 -14.69 5.69 -0.46
N GLN A 66 -14.48 6.84 0.20
CA GLN A 66 -15.29 8.03 -0.03
C GLN A 66 -15.21 8.47 -1.50
N HIS A 67 -14.00 8.70 -2.01
CA HIS A 67 -13.80 9.14 -3.40
C HIS A 67 -14.30 8.10 -4.41
N GLN A 68 -14.10 6.82 -4.15
CA GLN A 68 -14.63 5.73 -4.98
C GLN A 68 -16.16 5.75 -5.00
N THR A 69 -16.81 5.95 -3.84
CA THR A 69 -18.28 6.05 -3.73
C THR A 69 -18.81 7.25 -4.51
N GLU A 70 -18.17 8.41 -4.37
CA GLU A 70 -18.52 9.63 -5.11
C GLU A 70 -18.37 9.43 -6.62
N ARG A 71 -17.34 8.71 -7.07
CA ARG A 71 -17.06 8.41 -8.48
C ARG A 71 -17.99 7.37 -9.09
N CYS A 72 -18.26 6.29 -8.37
CA CYS A 72 -19.08 5.17 -8.83
C CYS A 72 -20.57 5.37 -8.56
N GLY A 73 -20.93 6.32 -7.70
CA GLY A 73 -22.30 6.63 -7.31
C GLY A 73 -22.88 5.67 -6.25
N GLN A 74 -22.13 4.68 -5.79
CA GLN A 74 -22.58 3.72 -4.78
C GLN A 74 -21.42 3.28 -3.89
N PHE A 75 -21.71 3.02 -2.61
CA PHE A 75 -20.78 2.40 -1.70
C PHE A 75 -20.86 0.87 -1.81
N ASP A 76 -19.71 0.21 -1.94
CA ASP A 76 -19.57 -1.23 -1.87
C ASP A 76 -18.37 -1.59 -0.98
N ALA A 77 -18.65 -2.19 0.18
CA ALA A 77 -17.64 -2.58 1.16
C ALA A 77 -16.69 -3.68 0.66
N LEU A 78 -17.07 -4.43 -0.38
CA LEU A 78 -16.23 -5.47 -0.98
C LEU A 78 -15.38 -4.94 -2.16
N ALA A 79 -15.72 -3.76 -2.69
CA ALA A 79 -14.97 -3.12 -3.76
C ALA A 79 -13.81 -2.29 -3.19
N TRP A 80 -12.65 -2.92 -3.01
CA TRP A 80 -11.45 -2.21 -2.57
C TRP A 80 -11.09 -1.05 -3.53
N PRO A 81 -10.76 0.16 -3.04
CA PRO A 81 -10.30 1.25 -3.90
C PRO A 81 -8.97 0.91 -4.58
N THR A 82 -8.95 0.93 -5.92
CA THR A 82 -7.75 0.57 -6.72
C THR A 82 -7.30 1.67 -7.66
N GLU A 83 -8.13 2.69 -7.90
CA GLU A 83 -7.77 3.77 -8.82
C GLU A 83 -6.92 4.83 -8.11
N PRO A 84 -5.82 5.33 -8.71
CA PRO A 84 -4.98 6.36 -8.09
C PRO A 84 -5.75 7.60 -7.62
N GLN A 85 -6.76 8.01 -8.39
CA GLN A 85 -7.61 9.15 -8.06
C GLN A 85 -8.43 8.95 -6.78
N ASP A 86 -8.76 7.71 -6.41
CA ASP A 86 -9.47 7.43 -5.15
C ASP A 86 -8.55 7.77 -3.96
N PHE A 87 -7.23 7.60 -4.11
CA PHE A 87 -6.22 7.99 -3.12
C PHE A 87 -5.76 9.46 -3.24
N GLY A 88 -6.42 10.27 -4.07
CA GLY A 88 -6.02 11.66 -4.33
C GLY A 88 -4.72 11.78 -5.16
N LEU A 89 -4.27 10.70 -5.79
CA LEU A 89 -3.12 10.71 -6.68
C LEU A 89 -3.53 11.17 -8.09
N PRO A 90 -2.66 11.91 -8.80
CA PRO A 90 -2.94 12.34 -10.16
C PRO A 90 -3.08 11.15 -11.11
N ALA A 91 -3.84 11.33 -12.20
CA ALA A 91 -3.88 10.34 -13.27
C ALA A 91 -2.52 10.22 -13.97
N MET A 92 -2.23 9.03 -14.48
CA MET A 92 -1.06 8.77 -15.32
C MET A 92 -1.23 9.38 -16.73
N PRO A 93 -0.13 9.78 -17.41
CA PRO A 93 1.27 9.70 -17.01
C PRO A 93 1.75 10.89 -16.16
N HIS A 94 2.69 10.65 -15.25
CA HIS A 94 3.35 11.70 -14.48
C HIS A 94 4.51 12.34 -15.25
N ALA A 95 4.65 13.67 -15.17
CA ALA A 95 5.74 14.40 -15.81
C ALA A 95 7.14 14.03 -15.26
N GLN A 96 7.19 13.50 -14.04
CA GLN A 96 8.41 13.08 -13.34
C GLN A 96 8.39 11.58 -13.02
N ALA A 97 8.01 10.75 -14.01
CA ALA A 97 8.04 9.31 -13.85
C ALA A 97 9.48 8.77 -13.82
N PHE A 98 9.70 7.68 -13.08
CA PHE A 98 10.95 6.91 -13.13
C PHE A 98 11.20 6.35 -14.54
N ALA A 99 12.45 6.01 -14.82
CA ALA A 99 12.79 5.28 -16.03
C ALA A 99 12.01 3.95 -16.12
N PRO A 100 11.56 3.52 -17.30
CA PRO A 100 10.87 2.23 -17.45
C PRO A 100 11.76 1.08 -16.97
N CYS A 101 11.24 0.30 -16.02
CA CYS A 101 11.93 -0.86 -15.47
C CYS A 101 11.83 -2.07 -16.44
N PRO A 102 12.94 -2.69 -16.83
CA PRO A 102 12.92 -3.90 -17.65
C PRO A 102 12.15 -5.05 -16.98
N GLN A 103 11.44 -5.84 -17.77
CA GLN A 103 10.74 -7.03 -17.27
C GLN A 103 11.69 -8.11 -16.75
N GLN A 104 12.92 -8.16 -17.27
CA GLN A 104 13.94 -9.15 -16.87
C GLN A 104 15.11 -8.44 -16.19
N LEU A 105 15.13 -8.49 -14.87
CA LEU A 105 16.19 -7.90 -14.05
C LEU A 105 17.46 -8.77 -13.95
N GLY A 106 17.40 -10.03 -14.38
CA GLY A 106 18.52 -10.97 -14.22
C GLY A 106 18.87 -11.21 -12.74
N LEU A 107 20.15 -11.39 -12.45
CA LEU A 107 20.63 -11.53 -11.07
C LEU A 107 20.47 -10.21 -10.32
N TYR A 108 19.70 -10.25 -9.23
CA TYR A 108 19.44 -9.12 -8.34
C TYR A 108 20.22 -9.29 -7.03
N ALA A 109 21.33 -8.55 -6.87
CA ALA A 109 22.13 -8.56 -5.66
C ALA A 109 21.74 -7.44 -4.69
N VAL A 110 21.45 -7.79 -3.43
CA VAL A 110 21.21 -6.84 -2.34
C VAL A 110 22.50 -6.68 -1.54
N LEU A 111 22.99 -5.46 -1.42
CA LEU A 111 24.35 -5.16 -0.97
C LEU A 111 24.33 -4.15 0.19
N PRO A 112 25.20 -4.32 1.20
CA PRO A 112 25.14 -3.52 2.42
C PRO A 112 25.70 -2.10 2.25
N ASP A 113 26.61 -1.91 1.29
CA ASP A 113 27.38 -0.67 1.12
C ASP A 113 27.78 -0.43 -0.36
N ALA A 114 28.19 0.80 -0.63
CA ALA A 114 28.61 1.31 -1.93
C ALA A 114 29.88 0.61 -2.45
N GLN A 115 30.76 0.15 -1.55
CA GLN A 115 31.96 -0.58 -1.94
C GLN A 115 31.59 -1.91 -2.61
N TRP A 116 30.66 -2.66 -2.02
CA TRP A 116 30.12 -3.88 -2.60
C TRP A 116 29.34 -3.62 -3.88
N VAL A 117 28.52 -2.56 -3.92
CA VAL A 117 27.82 -2.12 -5.15
C VAL A 117 28.81 -1.95 -6.30
N GLY A 118 29.87 -1.17 -6.11
CA GLY A 118 30.87 -0.96 -7.15
C GLY A 118 31.59 -2.24 -7.58
N ARG A 119 31.87 -3.14 -6.64
CA ARG A 119 32.50 -4.44 -6.96
C ARG A 119 31.60 -5.29 -7.84
N MET A 120 30.30 -5.38 -7.52
CA MET A 120 29.35 -6.21 -8.27
C MET A 120 28.99 -5.59 -9.62
N ALA A 121 28.89 -4.28 -9.70
CA ALA A 121 28.71 -3.56 -10.95
C ALA A 121 29.85 -3.86 -11.94
N ARG A 122 31.11 -3.80 -11.47
CA ARG A 122 32.28 -4.15 -12.28
C ARG A 122 32.38 -5.64 -12.61
N ALA A 123 31.80 -6.50 -11.78
CA ALA A 123 31.70 -7.93 -12.05
C ALA A 123 30.58 -8.27 -13.07
N GLY A 124 29.82 -7.29 -13.55
CA GLY A 124 28.78 -7.48 -14.56
C GLY A 124 27.43 -7.95 -14.02
N VAL A 125 27.18 -7.78 -12.71
CA VAL A 125 25.86 -8.06 -12.14
C VAL A 125 24.85 -7.02 -12.66
N PRO A 126 23.72 -7.43 -13.27
CA PRO A 126 22.84 -6.52 -13.99
C PRO A 126 21.99 -5.65 -13.07
N THR A 127 21.59 -6.16 -11.89
CA THR A 127 20.70 -5.44 -10.98
C THR A 127 21.24 -5.45 -9.55
N LEU A 128 21.36 -4.28 -8.95
CA LEU A 128 21.93 -4.05 -7.64
C LEU A 128 20.95 -3.27 -6.77
N GLN A 129 20.84 -3.62 -5.50
CA GLN A 129 20.15 -2.80 -4.51
C GLN A 129 21.10 -2.47 -3.36
N LEU A 130 21.23 -1.18 -3.07
CA LEU A 130 21.83 -0.76 -1.81
C LEU A 130 20.79 -0.92 -0.69
N ARG A 131 21.16 -1.67 0.34
CA ARG A 131 20.39 -1.79 1.58
C ARG A 131 21.24 -1.40 2.77
N PHE A 132 21.47 -0.10 2.87
CA PHE A 132 22.23 0.51 3.94
C PHE A 132 21.30 0.91 5.10
N LYS A 133 21.50 0.33 6.28
CA LYS A 133 20.72 0.64 7.48
C LYS A 133 21.49 1.63 8.36
N SER A 134 21.01 2.85 8.46
CA SER A 134 21.54 3.91 9.30
C SER A 134 20.43 4.88 9.66
N ASP A 135 20.43 5.35 10.91
CA ASP A 135 19.53 6.41 11.38
C ASP A 135 20.13 7.81 11.16
N ASP A 136 21.41 7.90 10.75
CA ASP A 136 22.07 9.16 10.39
C ASP A 136 21.78 9.52 8.92
N PRO A 137 20.98 10.58 8.65
CA PRO A 137 20.64 10.99 7.29
C PRO A 137 21.86 11.44 6.47
N ALA A 138 22.89 12.00 7.12
CA ALA A 138 24.11 12.43 6.42
C ALA A 138 24.91 11.22 5.93
N ALA A 139 25.02 10.19 6.77
CA ALA A 139 25.64 8.91 6.39
C ALA A 139 24.87 8.24 5.26
N VAL A 140 23.54 8.17 5.34
CA VAL A 140 22.69 7.63 4.27
C VAL A 140 22.92 8.37 2.95
N ALA A 141 22.87 9.70 2.97
CA ALA A 141 23.03 10.51 1.77
C ALA A 141 24.43 10.35 1.15
N LEU A 142 25.48 10.23 1.98
CA LEU A 142 26.84 9.95 1.52
C LEU A 142 26.93 8.56 0.85
N GLU A 143 26.37 7.54 1.50
CA GLU A 143 26.41 6.16 1.04
C GLU A 143 25.65 5.98 -0.28
N VAL A 144 24.45 6.56 -0.38
CA VAL A 144 23.63 6.53 -1.60
C VAL A 144 24.35 7.20 -2.75
N ARG A 145 24.93 8.40 -2.55
CA ARG A 145 25.72 9.08 -3.59
C ARG A 145 26.93 8.26 -4.03
N ALA A 146 27.63 7.64 -3.09
CA ALA A 146 28.76 6.78 -3.39
C ALA A 146 28.34 5.55 -4.21
N ALA A 147 27.21 4.93 -3.89
CA ALA A 147 26.68 3.80 -4.64
C ALA A 147 26.27 4.20 -6.07
N VAL A 148 25.57 5.33 -6.24
CA VAL A 148 25.21 5.86 -7.57
C VAL A 148 26.45 6.16 -8.40
N GLN A 149 27.48 6.78 -7.81
CA GLN A 149 28.76 6.99 -8.50
C GLN A 149 29.46 5.68 -8.85
N ALA A 150 29.38 4.67 -7.98
CA ALA A 150 30.07 3.39 -8.17
C ALA A 150 29.54 2.55 -9.34
N VAL A 151 28.29 2.78 -9.78
CA VAL A 151 27.69 2.11 -10.95
C VAL A 151 27.84 2.89 -12.25
N GLN A 152 28.28 4.14 -12.21
CA GLN A 152 28.47 4.97 -13.41
C GLN A 152 29.40 4.29 -14.42
N GLY A 153 29.00 4.29 -15.69
CA GLY A 153 29.74 3.64 -16.76
C GLY A 153 29.63 2.11 -16.81
N THR A 154 28.84 1.50 -15.92
CA THR A 154 28.46 0.08 -15.99
C THR A 154 27.03 -0.06 -16.51
N PRO A 155 26.64 -1.22 -17.06
CA PRO A 155 25.25 -1.47 -17.44
C PRO A 155 24.33 -1.80 -16.25
N ALA A 156 24.83 -1.74 -15.01
CA ALA A 156 24.09 -2.16 -13.83
C ALA A 156 22.98 -1.15 -13.47
N LEU A 157 21.79 -1.68 -13.17
CA LEU A 157 20.67 -0.90 -12.63
C LEU A 157 20.77 -0.86 -11.10
N LEU A 158 20.83 0.35 -10.54
CA LEU A 158 20.93 0.54 -9.09
C LEU A 158 19.60 1.01 -8.49
N PHE A 159 19.08 0.19 -7.59
CA PHE A 159 17.93 0.49 -6.75
C PHE A 159 18.37 0.86 -5.34
N ILE A 160 17.66 1.78 -4.69
CA ILE A 160 17.91 2.19 -3.32
C ILE A 160 16.61 2.06 -2.53
N ASN A 161 16.56 1.08 -1.62
CA ASN A 161 15.41 0.86 -0.76
C ASN A 161 15.56 1.60 0.60
N ASP A 162 14.47 1.68 1.37
CA ASP A 162 14.34 2.33 2.70
C ASP A 162 14.56 3.86 2.70
N HIS A 163 15.41 4.37 1.80
CA HIS A 163 15.83 5.78 1.71
C HIS A 163 15.46 6.42 0.36
N TRP A 164 14.19 6.31 -0.02
CA TRP A 164 13.67 6.74 -1.32
C TRP A 164 13.90 8.22 -1.62
N GLN A 165 13.89 9.10 -0.62
CA GLN A 165 14.19 10.53 -0.79
C GLN A 165 15.63 10.74 -1.27
N SER A 166 16.60 10.15 -0.56
CA SER A 166 18.02 10.23 -0.94
C SER A 166 18.30 9.58 -2.29
N ALA A 167 17.55 8.54 -2.65
CA ALA A 167 17.64 7.90 -3.96
C ALA A 167 17.25 8.86 -5.10
N ILE A 168 16.10 9.55 -4.96
CA ILE A 168 15.61 10.53 -5.92
C ILE A 168 16.60 11.70 -6.04
N GLU A 169 17.06 12.24 -4.91
CA GLU A 169 18.03 13.34 -4.87
C GLU A 169 19.36 12.98 -5.54
N ALA A 170 19.84 11.75 -5.35
CA ALA A 170 21.09 11.26 -5.94
C ALA A 170 20.94 10.81 -7.40
N GLY A 171 19.72 10.76 -7.94
CA GLY A 171 19.46 10.28 -9.30
C GLY A 171 19.72 8.78 -9.47
N ALA A 172 19.37 7.97 -8.47
CA ALA A 172 19.37 6.51 -8.62
C ALA A 172 18.42 6.07 -9.75
N TYR A 173 18.67 4.88 -10.30
CA TYR A 173 17.83 4.37 -11.39
C TYR A 173 16.39 4.11 -10.94
N GLY A 174 16.23 3.58 -9.72
CA GLY A 174 14.93 3.35 -9.10
C GLY A 174 15.00 3.28 -7.58
N VAL A 175 13.82 3.19 -6.97
CA VAL A 175 13.61 2.95 -5.53
C VAL A 175 13.05 1.55 -5.31
#